data_AF-A0A518ANW2-F1
#
_entry.id   AF-A0A518ANW2-F1
#
_cell.length_a   1.000
_cell.length_b   1.000
_cell.length_c   1.000
_cell.angle_alpha   90.00
_cell.angle_beta   90.00
_cell.angle_gamma   90.00
#
_symmetry.space_group_name_H-M   'P 1'
#
loop_
_entity.id
_entity.type
_entity.pdbx_description
1 polymer ?
#
loop_
_entity_poly.entity_id
_entity_poly.type
_entity_poly.pdbx_seq_one_letter_code
_entity_poly.pdbx_strand_id
1 'polypeptide(L)'
;MSMLYPVVAQRDAWESLGNRFTGDQIIFHWGDLGSMAGILVTAVLFIMLLRWLHLRQESRRMSNEPWHLFVDLCHAHQLSRRERRLLLEISDAANLENPADVFLRPELFNRAHLQSAKPRDQRAFERLKFKLFDGLDKLQPGDFIGGTRSNVKIFLPADMATGVPPEVTVTFGEPDDDEH
;
A
#
# COMPACT_ATOMS: atom_id res chain seq x y z
N MET A 1 16.80 36.26 58.67
CA MET A 1 15.74 37.09 58.06
C MET A 1 16.29 37.62 56.73
N SER A 2 16.38 36.76 55.71
CA SER A 2 17.15 37.01 54.46
C SER A 2 16.71 36.09 53.30
N MET A 3 15.42 35.73 53.19
CA MET A 3 14.93 34.67 52.27
C MET A 3 13.77 35.13 51.36
N LEU A 4 13.70 36.44 51.02
CA LEU A 4 12.62 37.00 50.17
C LEU A 4 13.14 37.72 48.90
N TYR A 5 14.41 37.53 48.54
CA TYR A 5 15.02 38.22 47.39
C TYR A 5 14.92 37.57 46.00
N PRO A 6 14.68 36.25 45.80
CA PRO A 6 14.73 35.70 44.43
C PRO A 6 13.51 36.06 43.57
N VAL A 7 12.39 36.45 44.19
CA VAL A 7 11.12 36.70 43.48
C VAL A 7 11.13 38.04 42.75
N VAL A 8 11.86 39.04 43.26
CA VAL A 8 11.92 40.37 42.64
C VAL A 8 12.78 40.33 41.36
N ALA A 9 13.87 39.57 41.36
CA ALA A 9 14.74 39.43 40.17
C ALA A 9 14.04 38.76 38.97
N GLN A 10 13.04 37.91 39.22
CA GLN A 10 12.27 37.30 38.13
C GLN A 10 11.38 38.33 37.44
N ARG A 11 10.74 39.24 38.19
CA ARG A 11 9.83 40.25 37.62
C ARG A 11 10.53 41.18 36.63
N ASP A 12 11.74 41.64 36.96
CA ASP A 12 12.51 42.53 36.07
C ASP A 12 12.88 41.83 34.75
N ALA A 13 13.11 40.51 34.79
CA ALA A 13 13.36 39.72 33.59
C ALA A 13 12.12 39.69 32.66
N TRP A 14 10.91 39.57 33.22
CA TRP A 14 9.66 39.61 32.45
C TRP A 14 9.37 41.01 31.88
N GLU A 15 9.66 42.08 32.62
CA GLU A 15 9.53 43.47 32.14
C GLU A 15 10.50 43.75 30.97
N SER A 16 11.73 43.21 31.03
CA SER A 16 12.70 43.35 29.94
C SER A 16 12.31 42.61 28.66
N LEU A 17 11.58 41.48 28.79
CA LEU A 17 11.02 40.75 27.66
C LEU A 17 9.79 41.48 27.11
N GLY A 18 8.94 42.02 27.97
CA GLY A 18 7.75 42.80 27.57
C GLY A 18 8.11 44.03 26.74
N ASN A 19 9.15 44.78 27.13
CA ASN A 19 9.61 45.95 26.37
C ASN A 19 10.14 45.61 24.96
N ARG A 20 10.55 44.35 24.70
CA ARG A 20 10.94 43.92 23.35
C ARG A 20 9.73 43.62 22.45
N PHE A 21 8.56 43.38 23.03
CA PHE A 21 7.31 43.17 22.31
C PHE A 21 6.49 44.45 22.14
N THR A 22 6.84 45.54 22.84
CA THR A 22 6.22 46.87 22.67
C THR A 22 6.77 47.57 21.41
N GLY A 23 6.40 47.03 20.24
CA GLY A 23 5.71 47.79 19.18
C GLY A 23 6.33 49.00 18.48
N ASP A 24 7.52 49.50 18.81
CA ASP A 24 8.07 50.71 18.15
C ASP A 24 8.80 50.44 16.82
N GLN A 25 8.80 49.19 16.37
CA GLN A 25 9.43 48.76 15.10
C GLN A 25 8.42 48.18 14.11
N ILE A 26 7.11 48.34 14.34
CA ILE A 26 6.10 48.01 13.31
C ILE A 26 5.96 49.22 12.38
N ILE A 27 7.05 49.58 11.70
CA ILE A 27 6.94 50.41 10.50
C ILE A 27 6.28 49.51 9.47
N PHE A 28 4.95 49.64 9.36
CA PHE A 28 4.09 48.84 8.50
C PHE A 28 4.46 49.11 7.03
N HIS A 29 5.52 48.47 6.55
CA HIS A 29 5.86 48.47 5.14
C HIS A 29 4.78 47.65 4.43
N TRP A 30 4.07 48.28 3.48
CA TRP A 30 3.05 47.63 2.66
C TRP A 30 3.51 46.32 1.99
N GLY A 31 4.83 46.14 1.81
CA GLY A 31 5.41 44.88 1.34
C GLY A 31 5.31 43.71 2.33
N ASP A 32 5.34 43.99 3.64
CA ASP A 32 5.25 42.97 4.68
C ASP A 32 3.82 42.45 4.86
N LEU A 33 2.83 43.28 4.56
CA LEU A 33 1.44 42.84 4.51
C LEU A 33 1.20 41.86 3.34
N GLY A 34 1.89 42.05 2.21
CA GLY A 34 1.85 41.14 1.08
C GLY A 34 2.51 39.79 1.38
N SER A 35 3.64 39.78 2.11
CA SER A 35 4.34 38.56 2.50
C SER A 35 3.49 37.72 3.48
N MET A 36 2.90 38.35 4.50
CA MET A 36 1.97 37.69 5.42
C MET A 36 0.75 37.12 4.70
N ALA A 37 0.13 37.90 3.80
CA ALA A 37 -1.01 37.42 3.03
C ALA A 37 -0.62 36.22 2.15
N GLY A 38 0.55 36.24 1.51
CA GLY A 38 1.07 35.12 0.72
C GLY A 38 1.28 33.86 1.56
N ILE A 39 1.85 33.97 2.76
CA ILE A 39 2.02 32.85 3.69
C ILE A 39 0.66 32.28 4.12
N LEU A 40 -0.30 33.16 4.41
CA LEU A 40 -1.64 32.72 4.81
C LEU A 40 -2.35 31.98 3.68
N VAL A 41 -2.30 32.51 2.46
CA VAL A 41 -2.89 31.87 1.27
C VAL A 41 -2.24 30.52 0.98
N THR A 42 -0.91 30.44 1.03
CA THR A 42 -0.20 29.18 0.80
C THR A 42 -0.51 28.13 1.86
N ALA A 43 -0.58 28.52 3.14
CA ALA A 43 -1.00 27.62 4.22
C ALA A 43 -2.43 27.10 4.02
N VAL A 44 -3.37 27.97 3.65
CA VAL A 44 -4.76 27.58 3.37
C VAL A 44 -4.84 26.62 2.18
N LEU A 45 -4.14 26.91 1.09
CA LEU A 45 -4.07 26.03 -0.09
C LEU A 45 -3.46 24.67 0.27
N PHE A 46 -2.40 24.66 1.07
CA PHE A 46 -1.75 23.43 1.52
C PHE A 46 -2.69 22.57 2.38
N ILE A 47 -3.43 23.19 3.32
CA ILE A 47 -4.44 22.50 4.12
C ILE A 47 -5.58 21.97 3.25
N MET A 48 -6.07 22.75 2.28
CA MET A 48 -7.08 22.28 1.32
C MET A 48 -6.57 21.10 0.50
N LEU A 49 -5.32 21.12 0.04
CA LEU A 49 -4.70 20.03 -0.71
C LEU A 49 -4.59 18.77 0.15
N LEU A 50 -4.13 18.90 1.39
CA LEU A 50 -4.06 17.77 2.34
C LEU A 50 -5.45 17.20 2.61
N ARG A 51 -6.46 18.05 2.81
CA ARG A 51 -7.84 17.62 3.03
C ARG A 51 -8.40 16.93 1.79
N TRP A 52 -8.12 17.43 0.60
CA TRP A 52 -8.52 16.79 -0.66
C TRP A 52 -7.86 15.42 -0.85
N LEU A 53 -6.56 15.31 -0.54
CA LEU A 53 -5.84 14.04 -0.55
C LEU A 53 -6.40 13.07 0.50
N HIS A 54 -6.71 13.56 1.71
CA HIS A 54 -7.29 12.76 2.76
C HIS A 54 -8.70 12.27 2.39
N LEU A 55 -9.56 13.14 1.83
CA LEU A 55 -10.87 12.75 1.31
C LEU A 55 -10.75 11.71 0.18
N ARG A 56 -9.73 11.82 -0.66
CA ARG A 56 -9.44 10.83 -1.71
C ARG A 56 -8.91 9.51 -1.15
N GLN A 57 -8.25 9.53 0.00
CA GLN A 57 -7.83 8.35 0.76
C GLN A 57 -8.95 7.77 1.63
N GLU A 58 -9.84 8.59 2.18
CA GLU A 58 -11.03 8.17 2.92
C GLU A 58 -12.09 7.59 1.98
N SER A 59 -12.21 8.10 0.75
CA SER A 59 -12.97 7.44 -0.31
C SER A 59 -12.40 6.06 -0.66
N ARG A 60 -11.13 5.77 -0.33
CA ARG A 60 -10.56 4.40 -0.40
C ARG A 60 -10.76 3.58 0.88
N ARG A 61 -11.19 4.20 1.99
CA ARG A 61 -11.33 3.54 3.30
C ARG A 61 -12.79 3.39 3.78
N MET A 62 -13.76 4.14 3.23
CA MET A 62 -15.14 4.17 3.73
C MET A 62 -16.20 3.47 2.87
N SER A 63 -15.81 2.82 1.77
CA SER A 63 -16.68 1.87 1.08
C SER A 63 -15.88 0.63 0.72
N ASN A 64 -15.68 -0.25 1.70
CA ASN A 64 -15.49 -1.68 1.46
C ASN A 64 -16.79 -2.28 0.88
N GLU A 65 -17.35 -1.68 -0.17
CA GLU A 65 -18.26 -2.41 -1.04
C GLU A 65 -17.36 -3.12 -2.05
N PRO A 66 -17.07 -4.42 -1.87
CA PRO A 66 -16.22 -5.20 -2.77
C PRO A 66 -16.68 -5.10 -4.24
N TRP A 67 -17.96 -4.78 -4.43
CA TRP A 67 -18.57 -4.47 -5.71
C TRP A 67 -17.96 -3.29 -6.45
N HIS A 68 -17.65 -2.19 -5.76
CA HIS A 68 -17.13 -0.98 -6.39
C HIS A 68 -15.71 -1.21 -6.91
N LEU A 69 -14.90 -1.91 -6.12
CA LEU A 69 -13.56 -2.33 -6.49
C LEU A 69 -13.59 -3.27 -7.71
N PHE A 70 -14.52 -4.23 -7.74
CA PHE A 70 -14.74 -5.08 -8.91
C PHE A 70 -15.13 -4.28 -10.16
N VAL A 71 -16.04 -3.30 -10.04
CA VAL A 71 -16.46 -2.46 -11.17
C VAL A 71 -15.32 -1.58 -11.69
N ASP A 72 -14.52 -1.02 -10.79
CA ASP A 72 -13.36 -0.18 -11.11
C ASP A 72 -12.26 -0.99 -11.82
N LEU A 73 -11.95 -2.19 -11.32
CA LEU A 73 -11.06 -3.14 -12.01
C LEU A 73 -11.63 -3.52 -13.38
N CYS A 74 -12.92 -3.84 -13.47
CA CYS A 74 -13.53 -4.15 -14.75
C CYS A 74 -13.49 -2.97 -15.74
N HIS A 75 -13.51 -1.72 -15.25
CA HIS A 75 -13.38 -0.54 -16.10
C HIS A 75 -11.93 -0.32 -16.54
N ALA A 76 -10.97 -0.50 -15.64
CA ALA A 76 -9.54 -0.41 -15.95
C ALA A 76 -9.11 -1.42 -17.03
N HIS A 77 -9.63 -2.65 -16.97
CA HIS A 77 -9.39 -3.69 -17.98
C HIS A 77 -10.31 -3.61 -19.21
N GLN A 78 -11.13 -2.54 -19.32
CA GLN A 78 -12.06 -2.31 -20.43
C GLN A 78 -12.98 -3.52 -20.73
N LEU A 79 -13.43 -4.21 -19.68
CA LEU A 79 -14.25 -5.40 -19.81
C LEU A 79 -15.68 -5.04 -20.24
N SER A 80 -16.14 -5.70 -21.28
CA SER A 80 -17.51 -5.60 -21.79
C SER A 80 -18.53 -6.15 -20.78
N ARG A 81 -19.80 -5.74 -20.91
CA ARG A 81 -20.89 -6.23 -20.04
C ARG A 81 -21.04 -7.75 -20.04
N ARG A 82 -20.69 -8.42 -21.14
CA ARG A 82 -20.72 -9.89 -21.25
C ARG A 82 -19.57 -10.53 -20.47
N GLU A 83 -18.36 -9.98 -20.58
CA GLU A 83 -17.18 -10.44 -19.84
C GLU A 83 -17.36 -10.25 -18.32
N ARG A 84 -17.96 -9.13 -17.89
CA ARG A 84 -18.30 -8.90 -16.47
C ARG A 84 -19.24 -9.96 -15.90
N ARG A 85 -20.28 -10.35 -16.65
CA ARG A 85 -21.21 -11.40 -16.23
C ARG A 85 -20.52 -12.76 -16.09
N LEU A 86 -19.60 -13.08 -16.98
CA LEU A 86 -18.82 -14.32 -16.88
C LEU A 86 -17.92 -14.32 -15.64
N LEU A 87 -17.26 -13.20 -15.31
CA LEU A 87 -16.49 -13.09 -14.07
C LEU A 87 -17.35 -13.30 -12.82
N LEU A 88 -18.55 -12.73 -12.82
CA LEU A 88 -19.54 -12.89 -11.76
C LEU A 88 -19.97 -14.35 -11.60
N GLU A 89 -20.22 -15.05 -12.70
CA GLU A 89 -20.57 -16.46 -12.68
C GLU A 89 -19.43 -17.32 -12.12
N ILE A 90 -18.17 -16.97 -12.40
CA ILE A 90 -17.00 -17.63 -11.77
C ILE A 90 -16.95 -17.34 -10.27
N SER A 91 -17.16 -16.08 -9.85
CA SER A 91 -17.14 -15.74 -8.41
C SER A 91 -18.23 -16.46 -7.64
N ASP A 92 -19.43 -16.55 -8.21
CA ASP A 92 -20.56 -17.25 -7.62
C ASP A 92 -20.29 -18.77 -7.57
N ALA A 93 -19.76 -19.36 -8.64
CA ALA A 93 -19.42 -20.78 -8.68
C ALA A 93 -18.27 -21.14 -7.70
N ALA A 94 -17.35 -20.21 -7.45
CA ALA A 94 -16.27 -20.36 -6.48
C ALA A 94 -16.68 -19.95 -5.05
N ASN A 95 -17.93 -19.53 -4.85
CA ASN A 95 -18.49 -19.04 -3.58
C ASN A 95 -17.58 -18.01 -2.89
N LEU A 96 -17.07 -17.06 -3.67
CA LEU A 96 -16.20 -16.01 -3.14
C LEU A 96 -17.02 -14.93 -2.44
N GLU A 97 -16.61 -14.59 -1.22
CA GLU A 97 -17.21 -13.51 -0.43
C GLU A 97 -16.95 -12.14 -1.06
N ASN A 98 -15.86 -12.02 -1.83
CA ASN A 98 -15.51 -10.83 -2.60
C ASN A 98 -15.29 -11.17 -4.10
N PRO A 99 -16.10 -10.63 -5.02
CA PRO A 99 -15.93 -10.87 -6.46
C PRO A 99 -14.60 -10.35 -7.03
N ALA A 100 -13.95 -9.39 -6.37
CA ALA A 100 -12.65 -8.89 -6.80
C ALA A 100 -11.51 -9.90 -6.56
N ASP A 101 -11.70 -10.89 -5.67
CA ASP A 101 -10.68 -11.90 -5.39
C ASP A 101 -10.41 -12.82 -6.59
N VAL A 102 -11.33 -12.86 -7.57
CA VAL A 102 -11.14 -13.55 -8.85
C VAL A 102 -9.90 -13.03 -9.59
N PHE A 103 -9.59 -11.73 -9.47
CA PHE A 103 -8.41 -11.14 -10.11
C PHE A 103 -7.10 -11.56 -9.43
N LEU A 104 -7.15 -11.97 -8.16
CA LEU A 104 -5.97 -12.41 -7.39
C LEU A 104 -5.68 -13.90 -7.57
N ARG A 105 -6.67 -14.69 -7.98
CA ARG A 105 -6.58 -16.17 -8.04
C ARG A 105 -6.78 -16.67 -9.47
N PRO A 106 -5.74 -16.63 -10.33
CA PRO A 106 -5.83 -17.10 -11.72
C PRO A 106 -6.20 -18.59 -11.83
N GLU A 107 -5.96 -19.39 -10.78
CA GLU A 107 -6.33 -20.80 -10.73
C GLU A 107 -7.85 -21.05 -10.84
N LEU A 108 -8.67 -20.10 -10.38
CA LEU A 108 -10.13 -20.22 -10.46
C LEU A 108 -10.62 -20.19 -11.90
N PHE A 109 -9.93 -19.45 -12.78
CA PHE A 109 -10.23 -19.45 -14.21
C PHE A 109 -9.95 -20.80 -14.86
N ASN A 110 -8.88 -21.49 -14.45
CA ASN A 110 -8.58 -22.82 -14.98
C ASN A 110 -9.65 -23.84 -14.54
N ARG A 111 -10.12 -23.77 -13.29
CA ARG A 111 -11.22 -24.63 -12.81
C ARG A 111 -12.54 -24.35 -13.52
N ALA A 112 -12.90 -23.08 -13.69
CA ALA A 112 -14.10 -22.68 -14.42
C ALA A 112 -14.04 -23.09 -15.90
N HIS A 113 -12.88 -23.00 -16.53
CA HIS A 113 -12.66 -23.46 -17.90
C HIS A 113 -12.90 -24.98 -18.04
N LEU A 114 -12.46 -25.77 -17.06
CA LEU A 114 -12.67 -27.23 -17.04
C LEU A 114 -14.14 -27.62 -16.78
N GLN A 115 -14.88 -26.81 -16.01
CA GLN A 115 -16.29 -27.06 -15.70
C GLN A 115 -17.26 -26.58 -16.80
N SER A 116 -16.82 -25.66 -17.67
CA SER A 116 -17.66 -25.16 -18.75
C SER A 116 -17.81 -26.20 -19.87
N ALA A 117 -19.01 -26.79 -19.96
CA ALA A 117 -19.35 -27.83 -20.95
C ALA A 117 -19.48 -27.30 -22.40
N LYS A 118 -19.46 -25.98 -22.61
CA LYS A 118 -19.67 -25.36 -23.92
C LYS A 118 -18.35 -24.82 -24.50
N PRO A 119 -17.91 -25.29 -25.69
CA PRO A 119 -16.64 -24.87 -26.29
C PRO A 119 -16.62 -23.39 -26.72
N ARG A 120 -17.79 -22.77 -26.89
CA ARG A 120 -17.91 -21.33 -27.18
C ARG A 120 -17.56 -20.46 -25.97
N ASP A 121 -17.89 -20.93 -24.77
CA ASP A 121 -17.64 -20.21 -23.52
C ASP A 121 -16.18 -20.39 -23.10
N GLN A 122 -15.59 -21.56 -23.37
CA GLN A 122 -14.15 -21.81 -23.18
C GLN A 122 -13.25 -20.79 -23.91
N ARG A 123 -13.53 -20.50 -25.18
CA ARG A 123 -12.79 -19.46 -25.94
C ARG A 123 -12.99 -18.06 -25.38
N ALA A 124 -14.17 -17.78 -24.80
CA ALA A 124 -14.43 -16.50 -24.15
C ALA A 124 -13.62 -16.38 -22.85
N PHE A 125 -13.48 -17.46 -22.08
CA PHE A 125 -12.65 -17.50 -20.88
C PHE A 125 -11.17 -17.32 -21.19
N GLU A 126 -10.63 -17.95 -22.24
CA GLU A 126 -9.23 -17.77 -22.64
C GLU A 126 -8.93 -16.32 -23.04
N ARG A 127 -9.82 -15.71 -23.84
CA ARG A 127 -9.68 -14.30 -24.23
C ARG A 127 -9.75 -13.36 -23.02
N LEU A 128 -10.63 -13.67 -22.07
CA LEU A 128 -10.77 -12.91 -20.84
C LEU A 128 -9.53 -13.04 -19.95
N LYS A 129 -9.04 -14.27 -19.75
CA LYS A 129 -7.79 -14.55 -19.02
C LYS A 129 -6.62 -13.83 -19.64
N PHE A 130 -6.48 -13.90 -20.97
CA PHE A 130 -5.44 -13.18 -21.68
C PHE A 130 -5.56 -11.67 -21.43
N LYS A 131 -6.72 -11.04 -21.62
CA LYS A 131 -6.87 -9.59 -21.33
C LYS A 131 -6.57 -9.18 -19.87
N LEU A 132 -6.87 -10.05 -18.92
CA LEU A 132 -6.68 -9.77 -17.49
C LEU A 132 -5.22 -9.92 -17.05
N PHE A 133 -4.52 -10.89 -17.62
CA PHE A 133 -3.18 -11.31 -17.19
C PHE A 133 -2.10 -11.17 -18.29
N ASP A 134 -2.41 -10.56 -19.44
CA ASP A 134 -1.44 -10.24 -20.50
C ASP A 134 -0.42 -9.22 -19.95
N GLY A 135 0.73 -9.74 -19.55
CA GLY A 135 1.77 -9.02 -18.80
C GLY A 135 2.29 -9.79 -17.59
N LEU A 136 1.46 -10.64 -16.96
CA LEU A 136 1.85 -11.52 -15.87
C LEU A 136 2.55 -12.79 -16.38
N ASP A 137 2.14 -13.30 -17.55
CA ASP A 137 2.84 -14.41 -18.23
C ASP A 137 4.22 -14.00 -18.79
N LYS A 138 4.48 -12.69 -18.93
CA LYS A 138 5.79 -12.15 -19.31
C LYS A 138 6.76 -12.06 -18.14
N LEU A 139 6.25 -12.10 -16.90
CA LEU A 139 7.07 -12.25 -15.70
C LEU A 139 7.38 -13.73 -15.55
N GLN A 140 8.41 -14.19 -16.28
CA GLN A 140 8.98 -15.49 -15.99
C GLN A 140 9.35 -15.56 -14.51
N PRO A 141 9.18 -16.71 -13.83
CA PRO A 141 9.56 -16.90 -12.43
C PRO A 141 11.10 -16.84 -12.18
N GLY A 142 11.86 -16.28 -13.12
CA GLY A 142 13.28 -15.93 -12.99
C GLY A 142 13.59 -14.43 -13.14
N ASP A 143 12.63 -13.57 -13.50
CA ASP A 143 12.85 -12.11 -13.66
C ASP A 143 12.61 -11.32 -12.35
N PHE A 144 12.25 -11.99 -11.26
CA PHE A 144 12.27 -11.40 -9.91
C PHE A 144 13.70 -11.33 -9.36
N ILE A 145 14.54 -10.48 -9.95
CA ILE A 145 15.79 -10.02 -9.31
C ILE A 145 15.72 -8.52 -9.09
N GLY A 146 15.31 -8.18 -7.87
CA GLY A 146 15.25 -6.81 -7.36
C GLY A 146 15.55 -6.76 -5.86
N GLY A 147 16.65 -7.38 -5.43
CA GLY A 147 17.40 -6.94 -4.25
C GLY A 147 17.03 -7.56 -2.90
N THR A 148 17.34 -8.84 -2.69
CA THR A 148 17.96 -9.24 -1.41
C THR A 148 19.13 -10.18 -1.70
N ARG A 149 20.32 -9.74 -1.27
CA ARG A 149 21.50 -10.58 -1.17
C ARG A 149 21.18 -11.70 -0.18
N SER A 150 20.92 -12.90 -0.67
CA SER A 150 21.09 -14.11 0.13
C SER A 150 21.62 -15.21 -0.78
N ASN A 151 22.92 -15.43 -0.69
CA ASN A 151 23.61 -16.59 -1.24
C ASN A 151 23.11 -17.83 -0.47
N VAL A 152 21.99 -18.42 -0.89
CA VAL A 152 21.65 -19.79 -0.49
C VAL A 152 21.76 -20.65 -1.75
N LYS A 153 22.95 -21.24 -1.93
CA LYS A 153 23.11 -22.38 -2.84
C LYS A 153 22.36 -23.55 -2.24
N ILE A 154 21.12 -23.77 -2.66
CA ILE A 154 20.45 -25.06 -2.43
C ILE A 154 21.11 -26.05 -3.40
N PHE A 155 22.05 -26.82 -2.88
CA PHE A 155 22.65 -27.94 -3.58
C PHE A 155 21.59 -29.07 -3.62
N LEU A 156 20.98 -29.29 -4.79
CA LEU A 156 20.17 -30.50 -5.03
C LEU A 156 21.13 -31.69 -5.17
N PRO A 157 21.09 -32.71 -4.29
CA PRO A 157 21.76 -33.98 -4.56
C PRO A 157 21.02 -34.71 -5.68
N ALA A 158 21.78 -35.16 -6.68
CA ALA A 158 21.30 -35.79 -7.90
C ALA A 158 20.93 -37.28 -7.73
N ASP A 159 20.24 -37.65 -6.66
CA ASP A 159 19.91 -39.06 -6.41
C ASP A 159 18.45 -39.24 -5.97
N MET A 160 17.57 -39.38 -6.96
CA MET A 160 16.19 -39.84 -6.77
C MET A 160 16.03 -41.19 -7.49
N ALA A 161 16.43 -42.27 -6.82
CA ALA A 161 16.10 -43.62 -7.26
C ALA A 161 15.62 -44.57 -6.15
N THR A 162 15.49 -44.11 -4.89
CA THR A 162 14.97 -44.97 -3.81
C THR A 162 13.87 -44.26 -3.03
N GLY A 163 12.67 -44.83 -3.08
CA GLY A 163 11.44 -44.29 -2.49
C GLY A 163 11.40 -44.38 -0.97
N VAL A 164 12.31 -43.67 -0.30
CA VAL A 164 12.30 -43.48 1.15
C VAL A 164 12.20 -41.98 1.43
N PRO A 165 11.17 -41.49 2.15
CA PRO A 165 11.07 -40.07 2.48
C PRO A 165 12.23 -39.68 3.40
N PRO A 166 12.95 -38.57 3.11
CA PRO A 166 14.09 -38.17 3.93
C PRO A 166 13.61 -37.70 5.31
N GLU A 167 14.18 -38.32 6.35
CA GLU A 167 14.06 -37.90 7.73
C GLU A 167 14.76 -36.54 7.90
N VAL A 168 13.97 -35.48 8.02
CA VAL A 168 14.46 -34.11 8.18
C VAL A 168 15.04 -33.97 9.59
N THR A 169 16.33 -34.26 9.73
CA THR A 169 17.07 -34.05 10.97
C THR A 169 17.49 -32.59 11.04
N VAL A 170 16.77 -31.78 11.83
CA VAL A 170 17.13 -30.38 12.10
C VAL A 170 18.15 -30.37 13.23
N THR A 171 19.43 -30.26 12.90
CA THR A 171 20.50 -30.04 13.88
C THR A 171 20.59 -28.55 14.19
N PHE A 172 20.20 -28.16 15.41
CA PHE A 172 20.48 -26.82 15.94
C PHE A 172 21.94 -26.77 16.39
N GLY A 173 22.70 -25.82 15.84
CA GLY A 173 24.09 -25.57 16.24
C GLY A 173 24.13 -24.98 17.65
N GLU A 174 24.95 -25.59 18.50
CA GLU A 174 25.32 -25.12 19.83
C GLU A 174 25.94 -23.71 19.73
N PRO A 175 25.51 -22.72 20.54
CA PRO A 175 26.14 -21.40 20.56
C PRO A 175 27.52 -21.48 21.23
N ASP A 176 28.56 -21.03 20.50
CA ASP A 176 29.91 -20.82 21.04
C ASP A 176 29.87 -19.72 22.11
N ASP A 177 29.91 -20.12 23.38
CA ASP A 177 30.14 -19.25 24.54
C ASP A 177 31.65 -19.03 24.71
N ASP A 178 32.23 -18.08 23.98
CA ASP A 178 33.61 -17.62 24.20
C ASP A 178 33.77 -16.12 23.87
N GLU A 179 33.43 -15.25 24.82
CA GLU A 179 34.09 -13.94 24.98
C GLU A 179 34.26 -13.64 26.47
N HIS A 180 35.46 -13.96 26.98
CA HIS A 180 36.05 -13.42 28.21
C HIS A 180 37.16 -12.43 27.87
#